data_AF-A0A7V9SEH3-F1
#
_entry.id   AF-A0A7V9SEH3-F1
#
_cell.length_a   1.000
_cell.length_b   1.000
_cell.length_c   1.000
_cell.angle_alpha   90.00
_cell.angle_beta   90.00
_cell.angle_gamma   90.00
#
_symmetry.space_group_name_H-M   'P 1'
#
loop_
_entity.id
_entity.type
_entity.pdbx_description
1 polymer ?
#
loop_
_entity_poly.entity_id
_entity_poly.type
_entity_poly.pdbx_seq_one_letter_code
_entity_poly.pdbx_strand_id
1 'polypeptide(L)'
;MNQDDDIDEARAALIDQRIGQTFDFLSDVIDDPKLLEAIPDGSKLAFRDITIRRYQFRLTASRPRDPAERWTARVTGYTKPGARHGTNAGAVENPMHPPHGIPLPEAQTGATAPAALDALEAELRGLVRIPA
;
A
#
# COMPACT_ATOMS: atom_id res chain seq x y z
N MET A 1 27.07 -32.94 -1.06
CA MET A 1 27.44 -31.53 -0.82
C MET A 1 26.15 -30.76 -0.82
N ASN A 2 25.71 -30.31 0.36
CA ASN A 2 24.49 -29.52 0.52
C ASN A 2 24.73 -28.16 -0.14
N GLN A 3 23.93 -27.84 -1.15
CA GLN A 3 23.80 -26.45 -1.59
C GLN A 3 22.97 -25.77 -0.51
N ASP A 4 23.63 -25.13 0.45
CA ASP A 4 22.95 -24.19 1.31
C ASP A 4 22.34 -23.12 0.40
N ASP A 5 21.01 -23.03 0.45
CA ASP A 5 20.19 -22.02 -0.21
C ASP A 5 20.50 -20.64 0.43
N ASP A 6 21.69 -20.11 0.22
CA ASP A 6 22.04 -18.76 0.63
C ASP A 6 21.14 -17.79 -0.15
N ILE A 7 20.16 -17.23 0.55
CA ILE A 7 19.34 -16.13 0.08
C ILE A 7 20.29 -14.94 -0.09
N ASP A 8 20.61 -14.58 -1.34
CA ASP A 8 21.39 -13.38 -1.65
C ASP A 8 20.78 -12.13 -1.00
N GLU A 9 21.61 -11.15 -0.64
CA GLU A 9 21.28 -9.95 0.13
C GLU A 9 20.11 -9.16 -0.50
N ALA A 10 20.04 -9.11 -1.83
CA ALA A 10 18.94 -8.48 -2.56
C ALA A 10 17.59 -9.20 -2.32
N ARG A 11 17.60 -10.53 -2.20
CA ARG A 11 16.41 -11.33 -1.91
C ARG A 11 16.02 -11.23 -0.43
N ALA A 12 17.00 -11.17 0.47
CA ALA A 12 16.77 -10.91 1.88
C ALA A 12 16.11 -9.53 2.09
N ALA A 13 16.65 -8.48 1.47
CA ALA A 13 16.08 -7.14 1.53
C ALA A 13 14.63 -7.07 1.00
N LEU A 14 14.32 -7.80 -0.07
CA LEU A 14 12.95 -7.89 -0.61
C LEU A 14 12.00 -8.61 0.36
N ILE A 15 12.47 -9.66 1.03
CA ILE A 15 11.68 -10.39 2.04
C ILE A 15 11.42 -9.47 3.23
N ASP A 16 12.45 -8.82 3.76
CA ASP A 16 12.33 -7.89 4.89
C ASP A 16 11.37 -6.74 4.56
N GLN A 17 11.47 -6.18 3.35
CA GLN A 17 10.54 -5.14 2.88
C GLN A 17 9.08 -5.64 2.89
N ARG A 18 8.81 -6.84 2.36
CA ARG A 18 7.45 -7.39 2.29
C ARG A 18 6.88 -7.74 3.67
N ILE A 19 7.73 -8.23 4.57
CA ILE A 19 7.36 -8.50 5.96
C ILE A 19 6.99 -7.18 6.64
N GLY A 20 7.84 -6.15 6.51
CA GLY A 20 7.56 -4.81 7.02
C GLY A 20 6.21 -4.27 6.53
N GLN A 21 5.97 -4.29 5.23
CA GLN A 21 4.71 -3.85 4.62
C GLN A 21 3.47 -4.59 5.15
N THR A 22 3.61 -5.88 5.48
CA THR A 22 2.51 -6.68 6.02
C THR A 22 2.21 -6.29 7.47
N PHE A 23 3.23 -6.11 8.31
CA PHE A 23 3.06 -5.65 9.70
C PHE A 23 2.47 -4.25 9.77
N ASP A 24 2.96 -3.39 8.90
CA ASP A 24 2.49 -2.03 8.70
C ASP A 24 0.98 -2.00 8.37
N PHE A 25 0.54 -2.80 7.41
CA PHE A 25 -0.87 -2.94 7.08
C PHE A 25 -1.70 -3.51 8.25
N LEU A 26 -1.19 -4.51 8.97
CA LEU A 26 -1.89 -5.05 10.13
C LEU A 26 -2.04 -4.02 11.25
N SER A 27 -1.04 -3.17 11.44
CA SER A 27 -1.08 -2.07 12.41
C SER A 27 -2.15 -1.05 12.02
N ASP A 28 -2.21 -0.67 10.74
CA ASP A 28 -3.27 0.21 10.23
C ASP A 28 -4.67 -0.40 10.43
N VAL A 29 -4.84 -1.71 10.22
CA VAL A 29 -6.12 -2.40 10.43
C VAL A 29 -6.53 -2.43 11.91
N ILE A 30 -5.56 -2.54 12.81
CA ILE A 30 -5.82 -2.46 14.26
C ILE A 30 -6.27 -1.03 14.63
N ASP A 31 -5.63 -0.02 14.07
CA ASP A 31 -5.94 1.38 14.33
C ASP A 31 -7.23 1.86 13.63
N ASP A 32 -7.54 1.33 12.45
CA ASP A 32 -8.78 1.55 11.69
C ASP A 32 -9.31 0.26 11.03
N PRO A 33 -10.17 -0.49 11.75
CA PRO A 33 -10.77 -1.71 11.22
C PRO A 33 -11.62 -1.50 9.96
N LYS A 34 -12.05 -0.27 9.64
CA LYS A 34 -12.86 0.01 8.45
C LYS A 34 -12.10 -0.20 7.15
N LEU A 35 -10.77 -0.24 7.19
CA LEU A 35 -9.94 -0.64 6.05
C LEU A 35 -10.33 -2.02 5.50
N LEU A 36 -10.87 -2.91 6.35
CA LEU A 36 -11.35 -4.23 5.96
C LEU A 36 -12.73 -4.23 5.29
N GLU A 37 -13.57 -3.21 5.47
CA GLU A 37 -14.89 -3.14 4.81
C GLU A 37 -14.76 -3.18 3.28
N ALA A 38 -13.59 -2.76 2.78
CA ALA A 38 -13.23 -2.70 1.37
C ALA A 38 -12.50 -3.94 0.84
N ILE A 39 -12.05 -4.84 1.72
CA ILE A 39 -11.18 -5.98 1.37
C ILE A 39 -11.92 -7.26 1.73
N PRO A 40 -12.41 -8.03 0.73
CA PRO A 40 -13.13 -9.26 1.00
C PRO A 40 -12.29 -10.30 1.75
N ASP A 41 -12.94 -11.08 2.61
CA ASP A 41 -12.28 -12.14 3.36
C ASP A 41 -11.58 -13.15 2.44
N GLY A 42 -10.40 -13.60 2.85
CA GLY A 42 -9.59 -14.54 2.07
C GLY A 42 -8.96 -13.94 0.81
N SER A 43 -8.97 -12.62 0.66
CA SER A 43 -8.29 -11.94 -0.44
C SER A 43 -6.78 -12.17 -0.42
N LYS A 44 -6.20 -12.27 -1.61
CA LYS A 44 -4.74 -12.11 -1.77
C LYS A 44 -4.40 -10.64 -1.74
N LEU A 45 -3.34 -10.28 -1.03
CA LEU A 45 -2.88 -8.90 -0.89
C LEU A 45 -1.53 -8.70 -1.58
N ALA A 46 -1.33 -7.51 -2.10
CA ALA A 46 -0.06 -7.00 -2.57
C ALA A 46 0.07 -5.54 -2.13
N PHE A 47 1.28 -5.15 -1.74
CA PHE A 47 1.55 -3.84 -1.15
C PHE A 47 2.56 -3.07 -1.98
N ARG A 48 2.46 -1.74 -1.95
CA ARG A 48 3.46 -0.84 -2.52
C ARG A 48 3.48 0.47 -1.74
N ASP A 49 4.67 0.87 -1.33
CA ASP A 49 4.90 2.21 -0.80
C ASP A 49 5.45 3.10 -1.90
N ILE A 50 4.88 4.29 -2.05
CA ILE A 50 5.34 5.29 -3.01
C ILE A 50 5.51 6.63 -2.33
N THR A 51 6.48 7.40 -2.80
CA THR A 51 6.66 8.79 -2.37
C THR A 51 6.18 9.73 -3.46
N ILE A 52 5.25 10.61 -3.13
CA ILE A 52 4.79 11.69 -4.01
C ILE A 52 4.99 13.02 -3.28
N ARG A 53 5.78 13.89 -3.90
CA ARG A 53 6.31 15.12 -3.27
C ARG A 53 7.06 14.77 -1.98
N ARG A 54 6.44 15.03 -0.83
CA ARG A 54 7.02 14.78 0.48
C ARG A 54 6.18 13.80 1.32
N TYR A 55 5.09 13.28 0.77
CA TYR A 55 4.22 12.30 1.42
C TYR A 55 4.60 10.89 0.97
N GLN A 56 4.58 9.95 1.90
CA GLN A 56 4.63 8.53 1.57
C GLN A 56 3.22 7.98 1.61
N PHE A 57 2.83 7.25 0.57
CA PHE A 57 1.53 6.61 0.45
C PHE A 57 1.72 5.10 0.42
N ARG A 58 0.89 4.41 1.19
CA ARG A 58 0.77 2.97 1.18
C ARG A 58 -0.40 2.58 0.29
N LEU A 59 -0.10 1.77 -0.72
CA LEU A 59 -1.07 1.23 -1.65
C LEU A 59 -1.24 -0.27 -1.36
N THR A 60 -2.49 -0.71 -1.28
CA THR A 60 -2.82 -2.12 -1.13
C THR A 60 -3.70 -2.56 -2.29
N ALA A 61 -3.24 -3.55 -3.04
CA ALA A 61 -4.05 -4.28 -3.99
C ALA A 61 -4.57 -5.56 -3.35
N SER A 62 -5.88 -5.79 -3.48
CA SER A 62 -6.55 -7.01 -3.07
C SER A 62 -7.14 -7.71 -4.28
N ARG A 63 -7.12 -9.05 -4.26
CA ARG A 63 -7.95 -9.85 -5.16
C ARG A 63 -8.78 -10.81 -4.33
N PRO A 64 -10.10 -10.81 -4.50
CA PRO A 64 -10.99 -11.78 -3.86
C PRO A 64 -10.61 -13.22 -4.20
N ARG A 65 -11.21 -14.16 -3.45
CA ARG A 65 -10.89 -15.58 -3.60
C ARG A 65 -11.24 -16.13 -4.99
N ASP A 66 -12.24 -15.55 -5.65
CA ASP A 66 -12.58 -15.89 -7.03
C ASP A 66 -11.47 -15.40 -8.00
N PRO A 67 -10.77 -16.30 -8.69
CA PRO A 67 -9.73 -15.93 -9.64
C PRO A 67 -10.25 -15.21 -10.90
N ALA A 68 -11.56 -15.24 -11.17
CA ALA A 68 -12.19 -14.48 -12.25
C ALA A 68 -12.31 -12.98 -11.93
N GLU A 69 -12.21 -12.61 -10.65
CA GLU A 69 -12.28 -11.23 -10.21
C GLU A 69 -10.96 -10.48 -10.42
N ARG A 70 -11.07 -9.19 -10.74
CA ARG A 70 -9.92 -8.32 -10.97
C ARG A 70 -9.26 -7.93 -9.67
N TRP A 71 -7.96 -7.63 -9.74
CA TRP A 71 -7.27 -6.97 -8.65
C TRP A 71 -7.82 -5.56 -8.49
N THR A 72 -8.02 -5.14 -7.24
CA THR A 72 -8.49 -3.81 -6.87
C THR A 72 -7.49 -3.17 -5.92
N ALA A 73 -6.94 -2.02 -6.27
CA ALA A 73 -5.95 -1.27 -5.51
C ALA A 73 -6.58 -0.04 -4.84
N ARG A 74 -6.21 0.23 -3.59
CA ARG A 74 -6.64 1.39 -2.80
C ARG A 74 -5.46 1.99 -2.02
N VAL A 75 -5.57 3.26 -1.67
CA VAL A 75 -4.69 3.89 -0.67
C VAL A 75 -5.18 3.45 0.70
N THR A 76 -4.31 2.79 1.47
CA THR A 76 -4.64 2.25 2.80
C THR A 76 -4.01 3.05 3.93
N GLY A 77 -3.01 3.86 3.63
CA GLY A 77 -2.39 4.76 4.60
C GLY A 77 -1.51 5.80 3.93
N TYR A 78 -1.17 6.85 4.66
CA TYR A 78 -0.13 7.79 4.25
C TYR A 78 0.57 8.41 5.46
N THR A 79 1.81 8.85 5.24
CA THR A 79 2.60 9.55 6.27
C THR A 79 3.10 10.90 5.76
N LYS A 80 3.13 11.86 6.68
CA LYS A 80 3.58 13.23 6.42
C LYS A 80 5.11 13.31 6.26
N PRO A 81 5.59 14.35 5.55
CA PRO A 81 7.02 14.65 5.46
C PRO A 81 7.68 14.73 6.83
N GLY A 82 8.72 13.93 7.07
CA GLY A 82 9.48 13.96 8.33
C GLY A 82 8.87 13.12 9.47
N ALA A 83 7.73 12.46 9.25
CA ALA A 83 7.31 11.35 10.10
C ALA A 83 8.29 10.19 9.87
N ARG A 84 8.96 9.72 10.94
CA ARG A 84 9.93 8.62 10.83
C ARG A 84 9.21 7.30 10.58
N HIS A 85 9.62 6.61 9.51
CA HIS A 85 9.24 5.23 9.22
C HIS A 85 9.79 4.32 10.35
N GLY A 86 8.98 3.40 10.88
CA GLY A 86 9.43 2.40 11.85
C GLY A 86 9.36 2.80 13.33
N THR A 87 8.74 3.93 13.68
CA THR A 87 8.30 4.17 15.07
C THR A 87 6.79 4.06 15.10
N ASN A 88 6.24 3.22 16.00
CA ASN A 88 4.81 3.06 16.32
C ASN A 88 4.08 4.37 16.74
N ALA A 89 4.67 5.54 16.47
CA ALA A 89 4.24 6.87 16.87
C ALA A 89 4.32 7.90 15.73
N GLY A 90 4.76 7.52 14.53
CA GLY A 90 4.63 8.38 13.35
C GLY A 90 3.21 8.29 12.85
N ALA A 91 2.29 9.08 13.43
CA ALA A 91 0.86 9.05 13.15
C ALA A 91 0.58 8.80 11.66
N VAL A 92 0.26 7.55 11.31
CA VAL A 92 -0.25 7.20 10.00
C VAL A 92 -1.61 7.88 9.96
N GLU A 93 -1.74 8.85 9.08
CA GLU A 93 -2.98 9.59 9.00
C GLU A 93 -3.96 8.76 8.18
N ASN A 94 -5.16 8.62 8.72
CA ASN A 94 -6.23 7.86 8.09
C ASN A 94 -6.52 8.42 6.68
N PRO A 95 -6.55 7.60 5.62
CA PRO A 95 -6.89 8.06 4.27
C PRO A 95 -8.28 8.72 4.16
N MET A 96 -9.20 8.46 5.09
CA MET A 96 -10.47 9.22 5.21
C MET A 96 -10.27 10.71 5.51
N HIS A 97 -9.12 11.09 6.05
CA HIS A 97 -8.73 12.48 6.28
C HIS A 97 -7.52 12.79 5.39
N PRO A 98 -7.68 12.96 4.08
CA PRO A 98 -6.57 13.19 3.18
C PRO A 98 -5.67 14.35 3.63
N PRO A 99 -4.37 14.30 3.29
CA PRO A 99 -3.48 15.41 3.58
C PRO A 99 -4.03 16.67 2.92
N HIS A 100 -4.24 17.72 3.74
CA HIS A 100 -4.97 18.96 3.43
C HIS A 100 -5.17 19.24 1.92
N GLY A 101 -6.36 18.87 1.41
CA GLY A 101 -6.80 19.22 0.05
C GLY A 101 -6.36 18.29 -1.07
N ILE A 102 -5.70 17.15 -0.81
CA ILE A 102 -5.37 16.15 -1.83
C ILE A 102 -6.52 15.13 -1.89
N PRO A 103 -7.43 15.16 -2.88
CA PRO A 103 -8.39 14.08 -3.05
C PRO A 103 -7.62 12.77 -3.27
N LEU A 104 -7.92 11.74 -2.48
CA LEU A 104 -7.42 10.40 -2.77
C LEU A 104 -8.24 9.81 -3.92
N PRO A 105 -7.60 9.15 -4.89
CA PRO A 105 -8.29 8.48 -5.99
C PRO A 105 -9.19 7.37 -5.46
N GLU A 106 -10.26 7.09 -6.19
CA GLU A 106 -11.06 5.90 -5.98
C GLU A 106 -10.26 4.62 -6.27
N ALA A 107 -10.81 3.49 -5.87
CA ALA A 107 -10.18 2.19 -6.07
C ALA A 107 -9.94 1.90 -7.56
N GLN A 108 -8.71 1.51 -7.91
CA GLN A 108 -8.33 1.19 -9.29
C GLN A 108 -8.31 -0.31 -9.53
N THR A 109 -8.66 -0.76 -10.74
CA THR A 109 -8.70 -2.19 -11.07
C THR A 109 -7.66 -2.59 -12.11
N GLY A 110 -7.23 -3.85 -12.05
CA GLY A 110 -6.24 -4.41 -12.99
C GLY A 110 -6.33 -5.92 -13.13
N ALA A 111 -5.83 -6.44 -14.25
CA ALA A 111 -5.73 -7.89 -14.46
C ALA A 111 -4.68 -8.55 -13.54
N THR A 112 -3.72 -7.78 -13.06
CA THR A 112 -2.65 -8.21 -12.14
C THR A 112 -2.52 -7.21 -10.99
N ALA A 113 -1.93 -7.63 -9.87
CA ALA A 113 -1.67 -6.73 -8.75
C ALA A 113 -0.79 -5.53 -9.16
N PRO A 114 0.32 -5.70 -9.91
CA PRO A 114 1.09 -4.56 -10.41
C PRO A 114 0.27 -3.63 -11.28
N ALA A 115 -0.56 -4.13 -12.19
CA ALA A 115 -1.38 -3.29 -13.06
C ALA A 115 -2.39 -2.43 -12.27
N ALA A 116 -3.02 -3.00 -11.24
CA ALA A 116 -3.93 -2.23 -10.38
C ALA A 116 -3.18 -1.17 -9.56
N LEU A 117 -2.00 -1.51 -9.02
CA LEU A 117 -1.15 -0.58 -8.27
C LEU A 117 -0.58 0.54 -9.15
N ASP A 118 -0.18 0.22 -10.38
CA ASP A 118 0.34 1.18 -11.36
C ASP A 118 -0.75 2.19 -11.77
N ALA A 119 -1.98 1.71 -12.00
CA ALA A 119 -3.13 2.57 -12.30
C ALA A 119 -3.41 3.55 -11.14
N LEU A 120 -3.41 3.04 -9.90
CA LEU A 120 -3.62 3.86 -8.70
C LEU A 120 -2.51 4.89 -8.50
N GLU A 121 -1.25 4.48 -8.68
CA GLU A 121 -0.12 5.38 -8.58
C GLU A 121 -0.17 6.49 -9.65
N ALA A 122 -0.54 6.15 -10.90
CA ALA A 122 -0.66 7.12 -11.98
C ALA A 122 -1.75 8.17 -11.68
N GLU A 123 -2.91 7.74 -11.18
CA GLU A 123 -4.00 8.65 -10.82
C GLU A 123 -3.60 9.55 -9.64
N LEU A 124 -3.02 8.97 -8.59
CA LEU A 124 -2.56 9.72 -7.41
C LEU A 124 -1.50 10.76 -7.80
N ARG A 125 -0.55 10.40 -8.68
CA ARG A 125 0.44 11.36 -9.21
C ARG A 125 -0.20 12.45 -10.08
N GLY A 126 -1.30 12.15 -10.79
CA GLY A 126 -2.08 13.11 -11.56
C GLY A 126 -2.77 14.14 -10.66
N LEU A 127 -3.45 13.69 -9.61
CA LEU A 127 -4.17 14.55 -8.66
C LEU A 127 -3.20 15.47 -7.89
N VAL A 128 -2.05 14.94 -7.47
CA VAL A 128 -1.03 15.71 -6.75
C VAL A 128 -0.24 16.65 -7.69
N ARG A 129 -0.41 16.57 -9.02
CA ARG A 129 0.24 17.47 -9.99
C ARG A 129 -0.52 18.75 -10.27
N ILE A 130 -1.80 18.87 -9.93
CA ILE A 130 -2.60 20.06 -10.23
C ILE A 130 -2.33 21.14 -9.16
N PRO A 131 -1.65 22.26 -9.47
CA PRO A 131 -1.71 23.45 -8.63
C PRO A 131 -3.11 24.08 -8.77
N ALA A 132 -3.71 24.47 -7.64
CA ALA A 132 -4.75 25.49 -7.64
C ALA A 132 -4.18 26.84 -8.09
#